data_AF-A0A7K7VUI9-F1
#
_entry.id   AF-A0A7K7VUI9-F1
#
_cell.length_a   1.000
_cell.length_b   1.000
_cell.length_c   1.000
_cell.angle_alpha   90.00
_cell.angle_beta   90.00
_cell.angle_gamma   90.00
#
_symmetry.space_group_name_H-M   'P 1'
#
loop_
_entity.id
_entity.type
_entity.pdbx_description
1 polymer ?
#
loop_
_entity_poly.entity_id
_entity_poly.type
_entity_poly.pdbx_seq_one_letter_code
_entity_poly.pdbx_strand_id
1 'polypeptide(L)'
;LPEHERAELKRRKLLLEVTLKSYWLRKGSAFSTAVTRQDTELTPDMIATGSWRQRPFKPYNFAARGLPPACGHLHPLLKVRTQLRQIFLEMG
;
A
#
# COMPACT_ATOMS: atom_id res chain seq x y z
N LEU A 1 -13.78 -22.74 33.90
CA LEU A 1 -12.44 -22.19 34.17
C LEU A 1 -12.57 -20.69 34.38
N PRO A 2 -12.31 -20.19 35.59
CA PRO A 2 -12.12 -18.77 35.87
C PRO A 2 -11.08 -18.15 34.91
N GLU A 3 -11.19 -16.86 34.59
CA GLU A 3 -10.27 -16.20 33.63
C GLU A 3 -8.80 -16.33 34.02
N HIS A 4 -8.50 -16.28 35.32
CA HIS A 4 -7.14 -16.43 35.86
C HIS A 4 -6.50 -17.77 35.48
N GLU A 5 -7.25 -18.87 35.57
CA GLU A 5 -6.75 -20.21 35.21
C GLU A 5 -6.57 -20.36 33.70
N ARG A 6 -7.44 -19.74 32.88
CA ARG A 6 -7.27 -19.72 31.41
C ARG A 6 -6.02 -18.97 31.00
N ALA A 7 -5.72 -17.83 31.63
CA ALA A 7 -4.52 -17.05 31.35
C ALA A 7 -3.23 -17.80 31.73
N GLU A 8 -3.21 -18.45 32.91
CA GLU A 8 -2.12 -19.31 33.36
C GLU A 8 -1.86 -20.47 32.40
N LEU A 9 -2.91 -21.17 31.95
CA LEU A 9 -2.81 -22.30 31.01
C LEU A 9 -2.39 -21.87 29.59
N LYS A 10 -2.85 -20.70 29.13
CA LYS A 10 -2.42 -20.09 27.85
C LYS A 10 -0.94 -19.69 27.89
N ARG A 11 -0.47 -19.10 29.00
CA ARG A 11 0.95 -18.76 29.23
C ARG A 11 1.85 -20.00 29.22
N ARG A 12 1.37 -21.11 29.78
CA ARG A 12 2.08 -22.41 29.82
C ARG A 12 1.98 -23.22 28.51
N LYS A 13 1.36 -22.67 27.45
CA LYS A 13 1.12 -23.34 26.15
C LYS A 13 0.28 -24.61 26.22
N LEU A 14 -0.51 -24.79 27.29
CA LEU A 14 -1.39 -25.96 27.48
C LEU A 14 -2.79 -25.75 26.86
N LEU A 15 -3.13 -24.51 26.51
CA LEU A 15 -4.42 -24.15 25.91
C LEU A 15 -4.19 -23.16 24.76
N LEU A 16 -4.77 -23.44 23.61
CA LEU A 16 -4.62 -22.65 22.39
C LEU A 16 -6.00 -22.14 21.97
N GLU A 17 -6.16 -20.83 21.99
CA GLU A 17 -7.41 -20.17 21.60
C GLU A 17 -7.38 -19.93 20.10
N VAL A 18 -8.23 -20.66 19.37
CA VAL A 18 -8.38 -20.51 17.92
C VAL A 18 -9.60 -19.63 17.67
N THR A 19 -9.37 -18.41 17.20
CA THR A 19 -10.46 -17.49 16.83
C THR A 19 -10.89 -17.75 15.38
N LEU A 20 -12.07 -18.33 15.21
CA LEU A 20 -12.71 -18.49 13.91
C LEU A 20 -13.42 -17.18 13.52
N LYS A 21 -12.85 -16.47 12.55
CA LYS A 21 -13.48 -15.29 11.94
C LYS A 21 -14.36 -15.73 10.77
N SER A 22 -15.67 -15.74 10.98
CA SER A 22 -16.65 -15.94 9.91
C SER A 22 -17.30 -14.61 9.53
N TYR A 23 -17.56 -14.44 8.24
CA TYR A 23 -18.24 -13.26 7.71
C TYR A 23 -19.50 -13.68 6.98
N TRP A 24 -20.61 -12.99 7.28
CA TRP A 24 -21.86 -13.15 6.56
C TRP A 24 -21.94 -12.08 5.47
N LEU A 25 -21.71 -12.48 4.23
CA LEU A 25 -21.75 -11.59 3.07
C LEU A 25 -23.21 -11.44 2.60
N ARG A 26 -23.66 -10.19 2.40
CA ARG A 26 -24.94 -9.86 1.79
C ARG A 26 -24.71 -9.00 0.55
N LYS A 27 -25.62 -9.09 -0.43
CA LYS A 27 -25.58 -8.23 -1.61
C LYS A 27 -25.82 -6.77 -1.16
N GLY A 28 -24.81 -5.92 -1.31
CA GLY A 28 -24.92 -4.49 -1.06
C GLY A 28 -25.51 -3.71 -2.23
N SER A 29 -25.70 -2.41 -2.08
CA SER A 29 -26.19 -1.50 -3.14
C SER A 29 -25.30 -1.47 -4.38
N ALA A 30 -24.00 -1.76 -4.23
CA ALA A 30 -23.02 -1.86 -5.31
C ALA A 30 -22.83 -3.30 -5.85
N PHE A 31 -23.70 -4.24 -5.49
CA PHE A 31 -23.64 -5.61 -6.02
C PHE A 31 -24.07 -5.63 -7.49
N SER A 32 -23.14 -5.93 -8.38
CA SER A 32 -23.41 -6.10 -9.81
C SER A 32 -22.83 -7.43 -10.30
N THR A 33 -23.57 -8.12 -11.15
CA THR A 33 -23.13 -9.36 -11.81
C THR A 33 -22.40 -9.07 -13.13
N ALA A 34 -22.39 -7.80 -13.57
CA ALA A 34 -21.71 -7.34 -14.78
C ALA A 34 -20.41 -6.61 -14.43
N VAL A 35 -19.34 -6.93 -15.16
CA VAL A 35 -18.04 -6.24 -15.03
C VAL A 35 -18.18 -4.86 -15.69
N THR A 36 -18.44 -3.85 -14.86
CA THR A 36 -18.45 -2.45 -15.32
C THR A 36 -17.00 -1.98 -15.44
N ARG A 37 -16.66 -1.34 -16.56
CA ARG A 37 -15.34 -0.69 -16.70
C ARG A 37 -15.27 0.46 -15.69
N GLN A 38 -14.45 0.29 -14.66
CA GLN A 38 -14.17 1.34 -13.70
C GLN A 38 -13.15 2.30 -14.32
N ASP A 39 -13.37 3.60 -14.15
CA ASP A 39 -12.46 4.62 -14.64
C ASP A 39 -11.13 4.54 -13.85
N THR A 40 -9.99 4.60 -14.54
CA THR A 40 -8.65 4.42 -13.95
C THR A 40 -8.07 5.73 -13.42
N GLU A 41 -8.36 6.84 -14.10
CA GLU A 41 -7.77 8.15 -13.82
C GLU A 41 -8.83 9.24 -13.85
N LEU A 42 -8.59 10.30 -13.08
CA LEU A 42 -9.45 11.49 -13.06
C LEU A 42 -9.10 12.37 -14.25
N THR A 43 -10.06 12.57 -15.17
CA THR A 43 -9.87 13.47 -16.31
C THR A 43 -10.29 14.91 -15.98
N PRO A 44 -9.70 15.93 -16.64
CA PRO A 44 -10.08 17.33 -16.43
C PRO A 44 -11.57 17.59 -16.76
N ASP A 45 -12.13 16.91 -17.76
CA ASP A 45 -13.56 17.00 -18.10
C ASP A 45 -14.47 16.48 -16.99
N MET A 46 -14.04 15.44 -16.28
CA MET A 46 -14.78 14.92 -15.14
C MET A 46 -14.82 15.92 -13.99
N ILE A 47 -13.74 16.69 -13.78
CA ILE A 47 -13.68 17.76 -12.78
C ILE A 47 -14.62 18.90 -13.16
N ALA A 48 -14.58 19.33 -14.43
CA ALA A 48 -15.43 20.41 -14.92
C ALA A 48 -16.93 20.07 -14.86
N THR A 49 -17.29 18.81 -15.13
CA THR A 49 -18.69 18.33 -15.13
C THR A 49 -19.18 17.81 -13.77
N GLY A 50 -18.28 17.61 -12.80
CA GLY A 50 -18.61 17.02 -11.50
C GLY A 50 -18.95 15.51 -11.53
N SER A 51 -18.80 14.86 -12.68
CA SER A 51 -19.14 13.45 -12.89
C SER A 51 -18.24 12.46 -12.11
N TRP A 52 -17.09 12.91 -11.62
CA TRP A 52 -16.19 12.12 -10.76
C TRP A 52 -16.82 11.66 -9.45
N ARG A 53 -17.86 12.34 -8.94
CA ARG A 53 -18.50 11.99 -7.67
C ARG A 53 -19.35 10.73 -7.73
N GLN A 54 -19.84 10.38 -8.92
CA GLN A 54 -20.88 9.38 -9.12
C GLN A 54 -20.33 8.09 -9.74
N ARG A 55 -19.10 8.11 -10.27
CA ARG A 55 -18.49 6.96 -10.94
C ARG A 55 -17.57 6.17 -10.01
N PRO A 56 -17.63 4.82 -10.02
CA PRO A 56 -16.69 3.99 -9.27
C PRO A 56 -15.32 3.98 -9.97
N PHE A 57 -14.29 4.38 -9.23
CA PHE A 57 -12.90 4.30 -9.68
C PHE A 57 -12.28 2.95 -9.35
N LYS A 58 -11.33 2.52 -10.19
CA LYS A 58 -10.52 1.34 -9.90
C LYS A 58 -9.69 1.59 -8.64
N PRO A 59 -9.72 0.70 -7.62
CA PRO A 59 -8.91 0.88 -6.42
C PRO A 59 -7.43 0.84 -6.79
N TYR A 60 -6.68 1.84 -6.31
CA TYR A 60 -5.27 1.97 -6.59
C TYR A 60 -4.46 0.92 -5.79
N ASN A 61 -3.51 0.26 -6.45
CA ASN A 61 -2.64 -0.72 -5.82
C ASN A 61 -1.47 -0.04 -5.11
N PHE A 62 -1.63 0.28 -3.81
CA PHE A 62 -0.57 0.89 -2.99
C PHE A 62 0.62 -0.04 -2.70
N ALA A 63 0.49 -1.35 -2.93
CA ALA A 63 1.60 -2.28 -2.77
C ALA A 63 2.54 -2.33 -3.99
N ALA A 64 2.15 -1.71 -5.11
CA ALA A 64 2.99 -1.63 -6.30
C ALA A 64 4.00 -0.48 -6.20
N ARG A 65 5.22 -0.72 -6.70
CA ARG A 65 6.18 0.38 -6.93
C ARG A 65 5.68 1.26 -8.08
N GLY A 66 5.63 2.57 -7.83
CA GLY A 66 5.31 3.56 -8.86
C GLY A 66 6.37 3.65 -9.95
N LEU A 67 6.08 4.39 -11.02
CA LEU A 67 7.06 4.68 -12.05
C LEU A 67 8.12 5.65 -11.50
N PRO A 68 9.42 5.31 -11.57
CA PRO A 68 10.46 6.28 -11.25
C PRO A 68 10.47 7.40 -12.29
N PRO A 69 10.63 8.67 -11.87
CA PRO A 69 10.76 9.77 -12.82
C PRO A 69 12.03 9.60 -13.66
N ALA A 70 12.00 10.06 -14.90
CA ALA A 70 13.19 10.11 -15.74
C ALA A 70 14.18 11.12 -15.15
N CYS A 71 15.35 10.66 -14.72
CA CYS A 71 16.43 11.49 -14.21
C CYS A 71 17.74 11.25 -14.96
N GLY A 72 18.61 12.26 -14.99
CA GLY A 72 19.98 12.08 -15.45
C GLY A 72 20.78 11.23 -14.46
N HIS A 73 21.67 10.37 -14.97
CA HIS A 73 22.49 9.49 -14.15
C HIS A 73 23.96 9.87 -14.24
N LEU A 74 24.60 10.10 -13.10
CA LEU A 74 26.06 10.25 -13.03
C LEU A 74 26.72 8.87 -12.98
N HIS A 75 27.79 8.70 -13.75
CA HIS A 75 28.55 7.45 -13.74
C HIS A 75 29.09 7.15 -12.33
N PRO A 76 28.88 5.95 -11.76
CA PRO A 76 29.24 5.63 -10.38
C PRO A 76 30.70 5.91 -10.02
N LEU A 77 31.64 5.58 -10.92
CA LEU A 77 33.07 5.85 -10.71
C LEU A 77 33.37 7.35 -10.63
N LEU A 78 32.69 8.17 -11.44
CA LEU A 78 32.89 9.62 -11.43
C LEU A 78 32.31 10.22 -10.14
N LYS A 79 31.20 9.69 -9.63
CA LYS A 79 30.62 10.10 -8.34
C LYS A 79 31.58 9.84 -7.19
N VAL A 80 32.19 8.65 -7.13
CA VAL A 80 33.17 8.29 -6.09
C VAL A 80 34.44 9.13 -6.22
N ARG A 81 34.93 9.33 -7.46
CA ARG A 81 36.09 10.20 -7.72
C ARG A 81 35.86 11.63 -7.20
N THR A 82 34.68 12.19 -7.44
CA THR A 82 34.33 13.53 -6.94
C THR A 82 34.30 13.57 -5.42
N GLN A 83 33.75 12.55 -4.76
CA GLN A 83 33.75 12.45 -3.29
C GLN A 83 35.16 12.34 -2.71
N LEU A 84 36.03 11.50 -3.27
CA LEU A 84 37.41 11.36 -2.82
C LEU A 84 38.19 12.67 -2.99
N ARG A 85 38.03 13.34 -4.14
CA ARG A 85 38.63 14.66 -4.36
C ARG A 85 38.18 15.68 -3.31
N GLN A 86 36.90 15.68 -2.95
CA GLN A 86 36.36 16.58 -1.94
C GLN A 86 36.99 16.33 -0.57
N ILE A 87 37.15 15.07 -0.16
CA ILE A 87 37.78 14.70 1.11
C ILE A 87 39.22 15.23 1.18
N PHE A 88 40.02 15.03 0.13
CA PHE A 88 41.40 15.54 0.11
C PHE A 88 41.45 17.08 0.15
N LEU A 89 40.54 17.77 -0.55
CA LEU A 89 40.46 19.24 -0.51
C LEU A 89 40.08 19.78 0.88
N GLU A 90 39.21 19.08 1.61
CA GLU A 90 38.80 19.46 2.96
C GLU A 90 39.86 19.16 4.02
N MET A 91 40.71 18.15 3.79
CA MET A 91 41.75 17.73 4.72
C MET A 91 43.11 18.43 4.52
N GLY A 92 43.33 19.10 3.38
CA GLY A 92 44.57 19.83 3.07
C GLY A 92 45.55 19.01 2.26
#